data_AF-A0A1S0YNP9-F1
#
_entry.id   AF-A0A1S0YNP9-F1
#
_cell.length_a   1.000
_cell.length_b   1.000
_cell.length_c   1.000
_cell.angle_alpha   90.00
_cell.angle_beta   90.00
_cell.angle_gamma   90.00
#
_symmetry.space_group_name_H-M   'P 1'
#
loop_
_entity.id
_entity.type
_entity.pdbx_description
1 polymer ?
#
loop_
_entity_poly.entity_id
_entity_poly.type
_entity_poly.pdbx_seq_one_letter_code
_entity_poly.pdbx_strand_id
1 'polypeptide(L)'
;MTNLTLDVHTADGKTNGSVELPAELFDREASIPLLHQVVTAQLAAARQGTHATKTRADVRGGGKKPFRQKGTGRARQGSIRAPQFTGGGTVHGPQPRSYAQRTPKKMIKAALVGALTDRARNARIHVVEDLVPGQKPSTKSARAFIERLTDRKSVLLVIGREDVNSRLSARNLPGVRILEPGQLNTYDVLNADDVVFSVEALHTFINRDAAKASATAAEEEK
;
A
#
# COMPACT_ATOMS: atom_id res chain seq x y z
N MET A 1 20.47 -20.58 -10.67
CA MET A 1 19.45 -19.50 -10.53
C MET A 1 19.58 -18.65 -11.77
N THR A 2 18.62 -18.71 -12.68
CA THR A 2 18.68 -17.99 -13.96
C THR A 2 18.19 -16.57 -13.76
N ASN A 3 19.01 -15.57 -14.09
CA ASN A 3 18.57 -14.18 -14.14
C ASN A 3 17.53 -14.05 -15.26
N LEU A 4 16.39 -13.44 -14.96
CA LEU A 4 15.37 -13.15 -15.97
C LEU A 4 15.80 -11.89 -16.72
N THR A 5 15.89 -11.93 -18.05
CA THR A 5 16.16 -10.76 -18.88
C THR A 5 14.85 -10.14 -19.33
N LEU A 6 14.67 -8.83 -19.11
CA LEU A 6 13.54 -8.07 -19.63
C LEU A 6 14.01 -7.03 -20.64
N ASP A 7 13.28 -6.92 -21.76
CA ASP A 7 13.54 -5.89 -22.76
C ASP A 7 13.09 -4.52 -22.25
N VAL A 8 13.86 -3.48 -22.60
CA VAL A 8 13.51 -2.09 -22.27
C VAL A 8 12.74 -1.49 -23.44
N HIS A 9 11.55 -0.98 -23.19
CA HIS A 9 10.74 -0.30 -24.20
C HIS A 9 10.98 1.22 -24.19
N THR A 10 11.18 1.79 -25.37
CA THR A 10 11.20 3.25 -25.56
C THR A 10 9.80 3.78 -25.85
N ALA A 11 9.59 5.08 -25.63
CA ALA A 11 8.31 5.74 -25.90
C ALA A 11 7.80 5.57 -27.35
N ASP A 12 8.72 5.35 -28.30
CA ASP A 12 8.41 5.12 -29.72
C ASP A 12 7.99 3.66 -30.02
N GLY A 13 8.01 2.77 -29.02
CA GLY A 13 7.67 1.36 -29.15
C GLY A 13 8.80 0.49 -29.68
N LYS A 14 10.04 0.98 -29.68
CA LYS A 14 11.23 0.19 -30.00
C LYS A 14 11.81 -0.40 -28.71
N THR A 15 12.51 -1.52 -28.83
CA THR A 15 13.28 -2.10 -27.73
C THR A 15 14.69 -1.51 -27.71
N ASN A 16 15.13 -0.96 -26.56
CA ASN A 16 16.44 -0.36 -26.37
C ASN A 16 17.23 -1.10 -25.28
N GLY A 17 17.80 -2.25 -25.64
CA GLY A 17 18.55 -3.09 -24.72
C GLY A 17 17.68 -3.94 -23.81
N SER A 18 18.33 -4.61 -22.86
CA SER A 18 17.70 -5.48 -21.87
C SER A 18 18.28 -5.24 -20.47
N VAL A 19 17.50 -5.53 -19.44
CA VAL A 19 17.90 -5.45 -18.03
C VAL A 19 17.79 -6.84 -17.41
N GLU A 20 18.84 -7.23 -16.68
CA GLU A 20 18.84 -8.46 -15.90
C GLU A 20 18.15 -8.25 -14.54
N LEU A 21 17.21 -9.13 -14.23
CA LEU A 21 16.55 -9.22 -12.94
C LEU A 21 17.26 -10.24 -12.04
N PRO A 22 17.76 -9.83 -10.86
CA PRO A 22 18.37 -10.76 -9.91
C PRO A 22 17.37 -11.81 -9.41
N ALA A 23 17.75 -13.09 -9.47
CA ALA A 23 16.91 -14.20 -9.04
C ALA A 23 16.47 -14.10 -7.56
N GLU A 24 17.30 -13.52 -6.68
CA GLU A 24 16.96 -13.35 -5.27
C GLU A 24 15.72 -12.46 -5.02
N LEU A 25 15.44 -11.53 -5.94
CA LEU A 25 14.34 -10.57 -5.84
C LEU A 25 13.12 -10.95 -6.68
N PHE A 26 13.32 -11.72 -7.75
CA PHE A 26 12.28 -12.00 -8.75
C PHE A 26 12.02 -13.48 -8.98
N ASP A 27 12.71 -14.39 -8.26
CA ASP A 27 12.50 -15.84 -8.34
C ASP A 27 12.41 -16.49 -6.95
N ARG A 28 11.61 -15.91 -6.05
CA ARG A 28 11.28 -16.50 -4.75
C ARG A 28 9.87 -17.07 -4.75
N GLU A 29 9.68 -18.20 -4.08
CA GLU A 29 8.34 -18.77 -3.89
C GLU A 29 7.40 -17.79 -3.16
N ALA A 30 6.25 -17.52 -3.80
CA ALA A 30 5.22 -16.62 -3.27
C ALA A 30 4.32 -17.36 -2.28
N SER A 31 4.45 -17.03 -0.99
CA SER A 31 3.60 -17.60 0.07
C SER A 31 2.31 -16.78 0.25
N ILE A 32 1.17 -17.37 -0.10
CA ILE A 32 -0.15 -16.73 0.01
C ILE A 32 -0.48 -16.29 1.46
N PRO A 33 -0.27 -17.12 2.51
CA PRO A 33 -0.54 -16.70 3.88
C PRO A 33 0.28 -15.47 4.31
N LEU A 34 1.54 -15.41 3.88
CA LEU A 34 2.44 -14.29 4.16
C LEU A 34 1.96 -13.02 3.46
N LEU A 35 1.61 -13.12 2.16
CA LEU A 35 1.05 -12.01 1.39
C LEU A 35 -0.23 -11.47 2.04
N HIS A 36 -1.15 -12.37 2.42
CA HIS A 36 -2.40 -12.01 3.08
C HIS A 36 -2.17 -11.25 4.40
N GLN A 37 -1.27 -11.75 5.25
CA GLN A 37 -0.97 -11.10 6.53
C GLN A 37 -0.38 -9.69 6.34
N VAL A 38 0.57 -9.53 5.42
CA VAL A 38 1.20 -8.23 5.15
C VAL A 38 0.21 -7.24 4.57
N VAL A 39 -0.64 -7.68 3.63
CA VAL A 39 -1.68 -6.82 3.03
C VAL A 39 -2.72 -6.40 4.08
N THR A 40 -3.16 -7.34 4.92
CA THR A 40 -4.12 -7.03 5.99
C THR A 40 -3.54 -6.03 6.98
N ALA A 41 -2.25 -6.17 7.34
CA ALA A 41 -1.56 -5.22 8.20
C ALA A 41 -1.44 -3.82 7.54
N GLN A 42 -1.14 -3.76 6.23
CA GLN A 42 -1.10 -2.50 5.47
C GLN A 42 -2.47 -1.81 5.43
N LEU A 43 -3.53 -2.54 5.11
CA LEU A 43 -4.90 -2.02 5.10
C LEU A 43 -5.37 -1.60 6.50
N ALA A 44 -5.00 -2.34 7.54
CA ALA A 44 -5.30 -1.99 8.91
C ALA A 44 -4.57 -0.70 9.34
N ALA A 45 -3.31 -0.51 8.93
CA ALA A 45 -2.57 0.72 9.20
C ALA A 45 -3.14 1.94 8.46
N ALA A 46 -3.70 1.76 7.25
CA ALA A 46 -4.37 2.82 6.50
C ALA A 46 -5.69 3.27 7.14
N ARG A 47 -6.30 2.44 8.02
CA ARG A 47 -7.56 2.77 8.69
C ARG A 47 -7.35 3.81 9.79
N GLN A 48 -7.89 5.02 9.58
CA GLN A 48 -7.70 6.17 10.47
C GLN A 48 -8.25 5.99 11.90
N GLY A 49 -9.39 5.31 12.06
CA GLY A 49 -9.93 4.99 13.39
C GLY A 49 -10.51 6.16 14.20
N THR A 50 -10.93 7.24 13.54
CA THR A 50 -11.54 8.44 14.13
C THR A 50 -13.04 8.30 14.45
N HIS A 51 -13.41 7.21 15.12
CA HIS A 51 -14.79 6.96 15.58
C HIS A 51 -14.86 7.12 17.09
N ALA A 52 -15.85 7.85 17.60
CA ALA A 52 -16.03 8.06 19.02
C ALA A 52 -17.51 8.08 19.39
N THR A 53 -17.83 7.58 20.56
CA THR A 53 -19.14 7.67 21.18
C THR A 53 -19.00 8.20 22.60
N LYS A 54 -19.99 8.96 23.05
CA LYS A 54 -19.99 9.49 24.41
C LYS A 54 -20.38 8.39 25.38
N THR A 55 -19.50 8.11 26.33
CA THR A 55 -19.84 7.23 27.44
C THR A 55 -20.81 7.94 28.38
N ARG A 56 -21.36 7.21 29.36
CA ARG A 56 -22.23 7.80 30.39
C ARG A 56 -21.60 9.01 31.10
N ALA A 57 -20.27 9.04 31.24
CA ALA A 57 -19.55 10.14 31.85
C ALA A 57 -19.55 11.40 30.98
N ASP A 58 -19.44 11.22 29.66
CA ASP A 58 -19.23 12.30 28.68
C ASP A 58 -20.53 12.95 28.18
N VAL A 59 -21.67 12.27 28.32
CA VAL A 59 -22.99 12.84 28.02
C VAL A 59 -23.29 13.99 29.00
N ARG A 60 -24.08 15.02 28.64
CA ARG A 60 -24.43 16.16 29.54
C ARG A 60 -25.59 15.81 30.50
N GLY A 61 -25.76 16.50 31.64
CA GLY A 61 -26.88 16.29 32.60
C GLY A 61 -26.60 15.34 33.79
N GLY A 62 -27.52 14.48 34.20
CA GLY A 62 -27.22 13.24 34.98
C GLY A 62 -26.53 13.26 36.35
N GLY A 63 -26.11 14.42 36.87
CA GLY A 63 -25.31 14.55 38.11
C GLY A 63 -26.11 14.48 39.41
N LYS A 64 -27.44 14.42 39.33
CA LYS A 64 -28.34 14.24 40.48
C LYS A 64 -29.20 13.00 40.29
N LYS A 65 -29.42 12.25 41.38
CA LYS A 65 -30.33 11.11 41.39
C LYS A 65 -31.75 11.58 41.03
N PRO A 66 -32.46 10.95 40.08
CA PRO A 66 -33.76 11.44 39.62
C PRO A 66 -34.84 11.51 40.72
N PHE A 67 -34.83 10.55 41.66
CA PHE A 67 -35.76 10.47 42.78
C PHE A 67 -35.18 9.63 43.94
N ARG A 68 -35.86 9.63 45.09
CA ARG A 68 -35.49 8.89 46.31
C ARG A 68 -35.33 7.37 46.06
N GLN A 69 -34.47 6.71 46.83
CA GLN A 69 -34.09 5.29 46.62
C GLN A 69 -35.24 4.29 46.78
N LYS A 70 -36.23 4.59 47.63
CA LYS A 70 -37.40 3.76 47.93
C LYS A 70 -38.66 4.62 48.05
N GLY A 71 -39.85 4.02 47.93
CA GLY A 71 -41.14 4.67 48.19
C GLY A 71 -41.76 5.42 47.01
N THR A 72 -41.31 5.22 45.76
CA THR A 72 -41.88 5.89 44.57
C THR A 72 -42.69 4.96 43.65
N GLY A 73 -42.68 3.64 43.89
CA GLY A 73 -43.33 2.64 43.03
C GLY A 73 -42.66 2.41 41.66
N ARG A 74 -41.69 3.24 41.26
CA ARG A 74 -40.94 3.14 40.00
C ARG A 74 -39.70 2.27 40.14
N ALA A 75 -39.17 1.78 39.01
CA ALA A 75 -37.86 1.12 38.97
C ALA A 75 -36.75 2.01 39.54
N ARG A 76 -35.75 1.42 40.20
CA ARG A 76 -34.65 2.17 40.83
C ARG A 76 -33.74 2.77 39.78
N GLN A 77 -33.48 4.07 39.88
CA GLN A 77 -32.60 4.78 38.95
C GLN A 77 -31.54 5.59 39.67
N GLY A 78 -30.31 5.51 39.16
CA GLY A 78 -29.15 6.24 39.68
C GLY A 78 -28.89 7.55 38.96
N SER A 79 -29.19 7.63 37.66
CA SER A 79 -28.93 8.79 36.81
C SER A 79 -29.83 8.71 35.57
N ILE A 80 -30.16 9.86 34.98
CA ILE A 80 -30.87 9.93 33.68
C ILE A 80 -29.97 9.61 32.48
N ARG A 81 -28.63 9.54 32.66
CA ARG A 81 -27.67 9.20 31.60
C ARG A 81 -27.39 7.69 31.48
N ALA A 82 -28.14 6.86 32.20
CA ALA A 82 -27.90 5.42 32.17
C ALA A 82 -28.20 4.85 30.77
N PRO A 83 -27.51 3.79 30.30
CA PRO A 83 -27.57 3.34 28.91
C PRO A 83 -28.96 2.93 28.43
N GLN A 84 -29.80 2.42 29.33
CA GLN A 84 -31.17 2.04 29.02
C GLN A 84 -32.12 3.23 28.82
N PHE A 85 -31.69 4.46 29.14
CA PHE A 85 -32.47 5.67 28.91
C PHE A 85 -32.27 6.19 27.48
N THR A 86 -33.32 6.79 26.93
CA THR A 86 -33.21 7.63 25.75
C THR A 86 -32.29 8.82 26.04
N GLY A 87 -31.32 9.08 25.16
CA GLY A 87 -30.28 10.09 25.40
C GLY A 87 -29.24 9.70 26.47
N GLY A 88 -29.25 8.45 26.94
CA GLY A 88 -28.21 7.88 27.80
C GLY A 88 -26.88 7.69 27.07
N GLY A 89 -25.82 7.38 27.83
CA GLY A 89 -24.50 7.10 27.25
C GLY A 89 -24.38 5.69 26.69
N THR A 90 -23.50 5.51 25.70
CA THR A 90 -23.20 4.19 25.10
C THR A 90 -22.16 3.45 25.94
N VAL A 91 -22.42 2.19 26.31
CA VAL A 91 -21.49 1.38 27.13
C VAL A 91 -20.34 0.83 26.31
N HIS A 92 -20.64 0.00 25.31
CA HIS A 92 -19.66 -0.62 24.41
C HIS A 92 -19.74 0.01 23.03
N GLY A 93 -19.53 1.33 22.99
CA GLY A 93 -19.54 2.08 21.76
C GLY A 93 -18.15 2.16 21.12
N PRO A 94 -18.07 2.48 19.82
CA PRO A 94 -16.81 2.77 19.15
C PRO A 94 -16.01 3.86 19.88
N GLN A 95 -14.70 3.62 20.06
CA GLN A 95 -13.74 4.57 20.64
C GLN A 95 -12.52 4.73 19.73
N PRO A 96 -11.89 5.92 19.67
CA PRO A 96 -10.75 6.15 18.81
C PRO A 96 -9.62 5.19 19.13
N ARG A 97 -9.14 4.47 18.12
CA ARG A 97 -8.04 3.50 18.27
C ARG A 97 -7.23 3.42 16.99
N SER A 98 -5.95 3.14 17.15
CA SER A 98 -5.11 2.69 16.04
C SER A 98 -5.43 1.24 15.70
N TYR A 99 -5.45 0.94 14.40
CA TYR A 99 -5.58 -0.42 13.88
C TYR A 99 -4.24 -0.99 13.39
N ALA A 100 -3.15 -0.21 13.49
CA ALA A 100 -1.83 -0.63 13.02
C ALA A 100 -1.34 -1.87 13.76
N GLN A 101 -0.83 -2.83 12.99
CA GLN A 101 -0.27 -4.09 13.50
C GLN A 101 1.23 -4.13 13.23
N ARG A 102 2.02 -4.52 14.22
CA ARG A 102 3.47 -4.66 14.06
C ARG A 102 3.76 -5.90 13.23
N THR A 103 4.39 -5.72 12.07
CA THR A 103 4.82 -6.81 11.19
C THR A 103 6.35 -6.84 11.09
N PRO A 104 7.01 -7.99 11.29
CA PRO A 104 8.46 -8.10 11.16
C PRO A 104 8.98 -7.63 9.80
N LYS A 105 10.12 -6.94 9.78
CA LYS A 105 10.74 -6.39 8.56
C LYS A 105 11.01 -7.47 7.50
N LYS A 106 11.52 -8.63 7.91
CA LYS A 106 11.79 -9.78 7.04
C LYS A 106 10.52 -10.30 6.35
N MET A 107 9.37 -10.28 7.04
CA MET A 107 8.09 -10.69 6.48
C MET A 107 7.60 -9.71 5.41
N ILE A 108 7.70 -8.40 5.67
CA ILE A 108 7.30 -7.36 4.71
C ILE A 108 8.14 -7.46 3.42
N LYS A 109 9.47 -7.62 3.57
CA LYS A 109 10.39 -7.80 2.43
C LYS A 109 10.05 -9.06 1.63
N ALA A 110 9.90 -10.21 2.31
CA ALA A 110 9.59 -11.47 1.65
C ALA A 110 8.23 -11.43 0.93
N ALA A 111 7.23 -10.75 1.48
CA ALA A 111 5.94 -10.56 0.82
C ALA A 111 6.04 -9.70 -0.45
N LEU A 112 6.79 -8.58 -0.41
CA LEU A 112 7.01 -7.75 -1.61
C LEU A 112 7.73 -8.54 -2.72
N VAL A 113 8.80 -9.25 -2.36
CA VAL A 113 9.57 -10.10 -3.29
C VAL A 113 8.71 -11.22 -3.89
N GLY A 114 7.86 -11.86 -3.07
CA GLY A 114 6.93 -12.88 -3.56
C GLY A 114 5.89 -12.30 -4.53
N ALA A 115 5.37 -11.09 -4.27
CA ALA A 115 4.43 -10.42 -5.17
C ALA A 115 5.07 -10.04 -6.51
N LEU A 116 6.32 -9.54 -6.49
CA LEU A 116 7.06 -9.23 -7.72
C LEU A 116 7.45 -10.49 -8.49
N THR A 117 7.81 -11.58 -7.80
CA THR A 117 8.10 -12.87 -8.45
C THR A 117 6.88 -13.39 -9.22
N ASP A 118 5.68 -13.30 -8.65
CA ASP A 118 4.45 -13.69 -9.35
C ASP A 118 4.23 -12.86 -10.62
N ARG A 119 4.47 -11.54 -10.56
CA ARG A 119 4.40 -10.68 -11.75
C ARG A 119 5.47 -11.01 -12.78
N ALA A 120 6.69 -11.31 -12.35
CA ALA A 120 7.80 -11.69 -13.23
C ALA A 120 7.51 -12.99 -13.98
N ARG A 121 7.06 -14.04 -13.27
CA ARG A 121 6.75 -15.36 -13.85
C ARG A 121 5.63 -15.32 -14.89
N ASN A 122 4.70 -14.39 -14.73
CA ASN A 122 3.57 -14.21 -15.64
C ASN A 122 3.83 -13.15 -16.74
N ALA A 123 5.08 -12.71 -16.92
CA ALA A 123 5.49 -11.68 -17.89
C ALA A 123 4.69 -10.37 -17.77
N ARG A 124 4.44 -9.95 -16.52
CA ARG A 124 3.66 -8.74 -16.15
C ARG A 124 4.53 -7.60 -15.61
N ILE A 125 5.84 -7.72 -15.77
CA ILE A 125 6.79 -6.68 -15.45
C ILE A 125 7.33 -6.13 -16.76
N HIS A 126 7.18 -4.82 -16.94
CA HIS A 126 7.67 -4.11 -18.10
C HIS A 126 8.68 -3.06 -17.67
N VAL A 127 9.74 -2.89 -18.45
CA VAL A 127 10.77 -1.87 -18.21
C VAL A 127 10.71 -0.83 -19.32
N VAL A 128 10.70 0.44 -18.94
CA VAL A 128 10.58 1.56 -19.87
C VAL A 128 11.67 2.58 -19.60
N GLU A 129 12.22 3.16 -20.66
CA GLU A 129 13.22 4.23 -20.52
C GLU A 129 12.53 5.53 -20.08
N ASP A 130 11.65 6.04 -20.95
CA ASP A 130 10.83 7.22 -20.72
C ASP A 130 9.36 6.91 -21.00
N LEU A 131 8.45 7.43 -20.16
CA LEU A 131 7.01 7.26 -20.37
C LEU A 131 6.45 8.16 -21.50
N VAL A 132 7.03 9.35 -21.65
CA VAL A 132 6.56 10.36 -22.61
C VAL A 132 7.74 10.83 -23.44
N PRO A 133 7.59 10.89 -24.79
CA PRO A 133 8.65 11.40 -25.63
C PRO A 133 8.80 12.92 -25.42
N GLY A 134 10.01 13.33 -25.04
CA GLY A 134 10.38 14.74 -24.83
C GLY A 134 10.09 15.28 -23.43
N GLN A 135 10.69 16.43 -23.12
CA GLN A 135 10.64 17.08 -21.80
C GLN A 135 9.31 17.81 -21.49
N LYS A 136 8.18 17.36 -22.08
CA LYS A 136 6.87 18.01 -21.95
C LYS A 136 5.81 17.01 -21.46
N PRO A 137 5.08 17.31 -20.37
CA PRO A 137 4.05 16.41 -19.86
C PRO A 137 2.85 16.35 -20.82
N SER A 138 2.39 15.12 -21.11
CA SER A 138 1.25 14.84 -21.98
C SER A 138 0.54 13.55 -21.59
N THR A 139 -0.66 13.67 -21.01
CA THR A 139 -1.50 12.52 -20.63
C THR A 139 -1.95 11.70 -21.84
N LYS A 140 -2.19 12.34 -22.99
CA LYS A 140 -2.56 11.63 -24.23
C LYS A 140 -1.44 10.69 -24.69
N SER A 141 -0.20 11.16 -24.62
CA SER A 141 0.98 10.37 -24.99
C SER A 141 1.19 9.20 -24.03
N ALA A 142 1.13 9.46 -22.71
CA ALA A 142 1.26 8.42 -21.69
C ALA A 142 0.16 7.35 -21.81
N ARG A 143 -1.09 7.74 -22.08
CA ARG A 143 -2.19 6.80 -22.31
C ARG A 143 -1.93 5.90 -23.50
N ALA A 144 -1.57 6.48 -24.64
CA ALA A 144 -1.30 5.74 -25.86
C ALA A 144 -0.11 4.77 -25.69
N PHE A 145 0.89 5.16 -24.90
CA PHE A 145 2.01 4.30 -24.57
C PHE A 145 1.62 3.11 -23.67
N ILE A 146 0.88 3.36 -22.59
CA ILE A 146 0.40 2.31 -21.68
C ILE A 146 -0.52 1.33 -22.42
N GLU A 147 -1.45 1.82 -23.24
CA GLU A 147 -2.37 0.98 -24.05
C GLU A 147 -1.64 0.12 -25.09
N ARG A 148 -0.43 0.51 -25.53
CA ARG A 148 0.43 -0.32 -26.39
C ARG A 148 1.17 -1.39 -25.61
N LEU A 149 1.54 -1.08 -24.37
CA LEU A 149 2.32 -1.96 -23.51
C LEU A 149 1.46 -3.08 -22.91
N THR A 150 0.24 -2.73 -22.51
CA THR A 150 -0.70 -3.66 -21.89
C THR A 150 -2.15 -3.30 -22.21
N ASP A 151 -2.98 -4.32 -22.37
CA ASP A 151 -4.43 -4.25 -22.49
C ASP A 151 -5.15 -4.30 -21.13
N ARG A 152 -4.41 -4.49 -20.04
CA ARG A 152 -4.95 -4.66 -18.69
C ARG A 152 -5.38 -3.35 -18.06
N LYS A 153 -6.30 -3.45 -17.09
CA LYS A 153 -7.01 -2.28 -16.54
C LYS A 153 -6.23 -1.55 -15.46
N SER A 154 -5.48 -2.28 -14.64
CA SER A 154 -4.72 -1.69 -13.54
C SER A 154 -3.22 -1.82 -13.75
N VAL A 155 -2.54 -0.67 -13.72
CA VAL A 155 -1.10 -0.58 -13.95
C VAL A 155 -0.45 0.14 -12.79
N LEU A 156 0.61 -0.45 -12.23
CA LEU A 156 1.48 0.19 -11.26
C LEU A 156 2.69 0.76 -12.00
N LEU A 157 2.76 2.09 -12.07
CA LEU A 157 3.90 2.80 -12.62
C LEU A 157 4.88 3.17 -11.50
N VAL A 158 6.09 2.61 -11.57
CA VAL A 158 7.17 2.88 -10.62
C VAL A 158 8.22 3.77 -11.29
N ILE A 159 8.29 5.03 -10.87
CA ILE A 159 9.16 6.06 -11.46
C ILE A 159 9.98 6.78 -10.39
N GLY A 160 11.10 7.36 -10.81
CA GLY A 160 11.95 8.18 -9.94
C GLY A 160 11.20 9.41 -9.41
N ARG A 161 11.67 9.93 -8.26
CA ARG A 161 11.08 11.13 -7.65
C ARG A 161 11.33 12.40 -8.48
N GLU A 162 12.43 12.44 -9.22
CA GLU A 162 12.80 13.58 -10.06
C GLU A 162 12.07 13.58 -11.41
N ASP A 163 11.46 12.45 -11.83
CA ASP A 163 10.68 12.38 -13.06
C ASP A 163 9.27 12.97 -12.88
N VAL A 164 9.22 14.30 -12.87
CA VAL A 164 7.99 15.08 -12.75
C VAL A 164 7.13 14.97 -14.02
N ASN A 165 7.75 14.86 -15.19
CA ASN A 165 7.04 14.85 -16.47
C ASN A 165 6.21 13.58 -16.65
N SER A 166 6.78 12.40 -16.38
CA SER A 166 6.04 11.14 -16.42
C SER A 166 4.95 11.12 -15.34
N ARG A 167 5.25 11.63 -14.14
CA ARG A 167 4.27 11.72 -13.05
C ARG A 167 3.05 12.57 -13.42
N LEU A 168 3.27 13.77 -13.93
CA LEU A 168 2.20 14.68 -14.34
C LEU A 168 1.39 14.10 -15.50
N SER A 169 2.04 13.34 -16.39
CA SER A 169 1.40 12.72 -17.55
C SER A 169 0.50 11.56 -17.14
N ALA A 170 0.91 10.72 -16.18
CA ALA A 170 0.18 9.53 -15.77
C ALA A 170 -0.84 9.75 -14.64
N ARG A 171 -0.67 10.77 -13.77
CA ARG A 171 -1.47 10.90 -12.53
C ARG A 171 -2.98 11.01 -12.71
N ASN A 172 -3.44 11.42 -13.90
CA ASN A 172 -4.86 11.60 -14.21
C ASN A 172 -5.47 10.37 -14.89
N LEU A 173 -4.67 9.35 -15.23
CA LEU A 173 -5.16 8.17 -15.91
C LEU A 173 -5.88 7.24 -14.92
N PRO A 174 -7.13 6.84 -15.19
CA PRO A 174 -7.82 5.87 -14.37
C PRO A 174 -7.11 4.52 -14.47
N GLY A 175 -7.01 3.80 -13.35
CA GLY A 175 -6.34 2.50 -13.30
C GLY A 175 -4.82 2.56 -13.22
N VAL A 176 -4.19 3.73 -13.42
CA VAL A 176 -2.74 3.90 -13.23
C VAL A 176 -2.46 4.42 -11.84
N ARG A 177 -1.70 3.66 -11.06
CA ARG A 177 -1.17 4.11 -9.77
C ARG A 177 0.32 4.37 -9.89
N ILE A 178 0.77 5.48 -9.31
CA ILE A 178 2.17 5.89 -9.38
C ILE A 178 2.81 5.70 -8.01
N LEU A 179 3.98 5.07 -7.97
CA LEU A 179 4.82 4.98 -6.78
C LEU A 179 6.27 5.34 -7.09
N GLU A 180 6.97 5.80 -6.06
CA GLU A 180 8.42 5.88 -6.08
C GLU A 180 9.02 4.51 -5.72
N PRO A 181 10.22 4.15 -6.22
CA PRO A 181 10.87 2.87 -5.89
C PRO A 181 11.11 2.71 -4.38
N GLY A 182 11.26 3.82 -3.65
CA GLY A 182 11.35 3.86 -2.19
C GLY A 182 10.08 3.39 -1.48
N GLN A 183 8.91 3.65 -2.06
CA GLN A 183 7.59 3.41 -1.48
C GLN A 183 6.91 2.13 -1.99
N LEU A 184 7.59 1.37 -2.84
CA LEU A 184 7.07 0.12 -3.39
C LEU A 184 6.65 -0.84 -2.27
N ASN A 185 5.41 -1.29 -2.32
CA ASN A 185 4.78 -2.09 -1.27
C ASN A 185 3.95 -3.24 -1.85
N THR A 186 3.63 -4.23 -1.01
CA THR A 186 2.94 -5.46 -1.41
C THR A 186 1.52 -5.22 -1.91
N TYR A 187 0.73 -4.38 -1.24
CA TYR A 187 -0.67 -4.11 -1.64
C TYR A 187 -0.75 -3.53 -3.05
N ASP A 188 0.08 -2.54 -3.37
CA ASP A 188 0.03 -1.85 -4.65
C ASP A 188 0.47 -2.75 -5.81
N VAL A 189 1.46 -3.63 -5.59
CA VAL A 189 1.87 -4.64 -6.57
C VAL A 189 0.75 -5.66 -6.82
N LEU A 190 0.04 -6.09 -5.77
CA LEU A 190 -1.05 -7.05 -5.91
C LEU A 190 -2.32 -6.45 -6.52
N ASN A 191 -2.60 -5.16 -6.26
CA ASN A 191 -3.76 -4.45 -6.79
C ASN A 191 -3.60 -4.09 -8.28
N ALA A 192 -2.36 -4.01 -8.77
CA ALA A 192 -2.08 -3.81 -10.18
C ALA A 192 -1.95 -5.15 -10.92
N ASP A 193 -2.48 -5.20 -12.13
CA ASP A 193 -2.32 -6.34 -13.02
C ASP A 193 -0.88 -6.39 -13.54
N ASP A 194 -0.38 -5.24 -14.02
CA ASP A 194 0.97 -5.07 -14.55
C ASP A 194 1.78 -4.02 -13.79
N VAL A 195 3.09 -4.26 -13.70
CA VAL A 195 4.04 -3.35 -13.07
C VAL A 195 4.99 -2.82 -14.13
N VAL A 196 5.01 -1.50 -14.28
CA VAL A 196 5.87 -0.79 -15.24
C VAL A 196 6.93 -0.04 -14.46
N PHE A 197 8.20 -0.42 -14.63
CA PHE A 197 9.33 0.27 -14.03
C PHE A 197 10.00 1.20 -15.04
N SER A 198 10.34 2.41 -14.62
CA SER A 198 11.42 3.15 -15.28
C SER A 198 12.76 2.42 -15.04
N VAL A 199 13.65 2.43 -16.02
CA VAL A 199 15.02 1.89 -15.90
C VAL A 199 15.71 2.42 -14.64
N GLU A 200 15.65 3.74 -14.40
CA GLU A 200 16.24 4.38 -13.21
C GLU A 200 15.63 3.83 -11.90
N ALA A 201 14.30 3.68 -11.88
CA ALA A 201 13.59 3.19 -10.71
C ALA A 201 13.91 1.72 -10.41
N LEU A 202 14.05 0.88 -11.45
CA LEU A 202 14.42 -0.52 -11.31
C LEU A 202 15.83 -0.68 -10.76
N HIS A 203 16.82 0.05 -11.31
CA HIS A 203 18.18 0.03 -10.81
C HIS A 203 18.26 0.52 -9.36
N THR A 204 17.54 1.59 -9.04
CA THR A 204 17.46 2.11 -7.66
C THR A 204 16.90 1.06 -6.71
N PHE A 205 15.86 0.32 -7.12
CA PHE A 205 15.26 -0.73 -6.32
C PHE A 205 16.23 -1.89 -6.07
N ILE A 206 16.90 -2.38 -7.12
CA ILE A 206 17.87 -3.48 -7.05
C ILE A 206 19.07 -3.08 -6.17
N ASN A 207 19.66 -1.91 -6.42
CA ASN A 207 20.84 -1.43 -5.70
C ASN A 207 20.55 -1.19 -4.21
N ARG A 208 19.35 -0.69 -3.87
CA ARG A 208 18.93 -0.50 -2.48
C ARG A 208 18.88 -1.83 -1.72
N ASP A 209 18.43 -2.90 -2.37
CA ASP A 209 18.34 -4.19 -1.70
C ASP A 209 19.72 -4.83 -1.52
N ALA A 210 20.57 -4.74 -2.53
CA ALA A 210 21.97 -5.18 -2.48
C ALA A 210 22.77 -4.46 -1.38
N ALA A 211 22.65 -3.13 -1.28
CA ALA A 211 23.33 -2.34 -0.25
C ALA A 211 22.83 -2.65 1.17
N LYS A 212 21.57 -3.04 1.33
CA LYS A 212 21.05 -3.49 2.63
C LYS A 212 21.52 -4.88 2.99
N ALA A 213 21.63 -5.79 2.02
CA ALA A 213 22.12 -7.15 2.24
C ALA A 213 23.59 -7.14 2.74
N SER A 214 24.45 -6.33 2.11
CA SER A 214 25.85 -6.18 2.53
C SER A 214 25.99 -5.53 3.91
N ALA A 215 25.15 -4.55 4.25
CA ALA A 215 25.15 -3.92 5.57
C ALA A 215 24.74 -4.89 6.69
N THR A 216 23.75 -5.76 6.45
CA THR A 216 23.35 -6.79 7.44
C THR A 216 24.41 -7.87 7.63
N ALA A 217 25.14 -8.25 6.58
CA ALA A 217 26.22 -9.24 6.68
C ALA A 217 27.40 -8.72 7.52
N ALA A 218 27.75 -7.45 7.38
CA ALA A 218 28.82 -6.81 8.15
C ALA A 218 28.48 -6.62 9.64
N GLU A 219 27.20 -6.66 10.01
CA GLU A 219 26.74 -6.55 11.40
C GLU A 219 26.66 -7.92 12.10
N GLU A 220 26.48 -9.01 11.36
CA GLU A 220 26.50 -10.39 11.89
C GLU A 220 27.92 -10.95 12.08
N GLU A 221 28.94 -10.33 11.47
CA GLU A 221 30.36 -10.68 11.63
C GLU A 221 31.06 -9.99 12.82
N LYS A 222 30.34 -9.15 13.58
CA LYS A 222 30.81 -8.46 14.78
C LYS A 222 30.13 -8.97 16.04
#